data_AF-A0A2V6CBN0-F1
#
_entry.id   AF-A0A2V6CBN0-F1
#
_cell.length_a   1.000
_cell.length_b   1.000
_cell.length_c   1.000
_cell.angle_alpha   90.00
_cell.angle_beta   90.00
_cell.angle_gamma   90.00
#
_symmetry.space_group_name_H-M   'P 1'
#
loop_
_entity.id
_entity.type
_entity.pdbx_description
1 polymer ?
#
loop_
_entity_poly.entity_id
_entity_poly.type
_entity_poly.pdbx_seq_one_letter_code
_entity_poly.pdbx_strand_id
1 'polypeptide(L)'
;GAYDASWVQDPKAKENPPRKKYIDINRPSPSKAMVFVHENSNTIEDGYFAVNAFQSKWQNPPSSLHGNAGTLSFADGHVELWKWLEPETSKRDTWDTPGKKPVDRDLIRFQKATATLTEE
;
A
#
# COMPACT_ATOMS: atom_id res chain seq x y z
N GLY A 1 -15.18 -0.13 17.93
CA GLY A 1 -14.81 -1.55 17.95
C GLY A 1 -13.88 -1.81 16.80
N ALA A 2 -12.67 -2.31 17.06
CA ALA A 2 -11.84 -2.87 16.00
C ALA A 2 -12.10 -4.37 16.01
N TYR A 3 -12.73 -4.86 14.94
CA TYR A 3 -12.95 -6.28 14.70
C TYR A 3 -11.61 -6.98 14.50
N ASP A 4 -11.60 -8.30 14.69
CA ASP A 4 -10.42 -9.13 14.49
C ASP A 4 -9.95 -9.03 13.02
N ALA A 5 -8.77 -8.46 12.81
CA ALA A 5 -8.12 -8.32 11.51
C ALA A 5 -7.14 -9.47 11.21
N SER A 6 -7.08 -10.50 12.06
CA SER A 6 -6.13 -11.61 11.94
C SER A 6 -6.25 -12.42 10.64
N TRP A 7 -7.41 -12.35 9.97
CA TRP A 7 -7.64 -12.98 8.67
C TRP A 7 -7.07 -12.18 7.48
N VAL A 8 -6.87 -10.87 7.65
CA VAL A 8 -6.21 -9.98 6.66
C VAL A 8 -4.69 -9.93 6.89
N GLN A 9 -4.30 -10.12 8.14
CA GLN A 9 -2.96 -9.93 8.64
C GLN A 9 -2.19 -11.26 8.59
N ASP A 10 -1.10 -11.32 7.81
CA ASP A 10 -0.12 -12.44 7.76
C ASP A 10 0.17 -13.01 9.17
N PRO A 11 0.51 -14.29 9.37
CA PRO A 11 0.89 -14.79 10.69
C PRO A 11 1.94 -13.92 11.44
N LYS A 12 2.82 -13.23 10.70
CA LYS A 12 3.78 -12.23 11.21
C LYS A 12 3.16 -10.88 11.59
N ALA A 13 1.94 -10.59 11.21
CA ALA A 13 1.25 -9.36 11.59
C ALA A 13 0.77 -9.38 13.05
N LYS A 14 0.85 -10.51 13.76
CA LYS A 14 0.89 -10.49 15.24
C LYS A 14 2.06 -9.63 15.78
N GLU A 15 3.16 -9.55 15.04
CA GLU A 15 4.30 -8.68 15.33
C GLU A 15 4.05 -7.22 14.91
N ASN A 16 2.98 -6.95 14.14
CA ASN A 16 2.60 -5.63 13.62
C ASN A 16 1.08 -5.39 13.79
N PRO A 17 0.61 -5.20 15.04
CA PRO A 17 -0.82 -5.05 15.32
C PRO A 17 -1.39 -3.79 14.64
N PRO A 18 -2.71 -3.76 14.38
CA PRO A 18 -3.36 -2.56 13.85
C PRO A 18 -3.12 -1.35 14.76
N ARG A 19 -2.76 -0.23 14.13
CA ARG A 19 -2.58 1.06 14.81
C ARG A 19 -3.96 1.64 15.12
N LYS A 20 -4.24 1.87 16.41
CA LYS A 20 -5.57 2.29 16.87
C LYS A 20 -5.63 3.78 17.16
N LYS A 21 -4.50 4.40 17.44
CA LYS A 21 -4.34 5.83 17.69
C LYS A 21 -3.33 6.41 16.71
N TYR A 22 -3.46 7.70 16.44
CA TYR A 22 -2.50 8.43 15.61
C TYR A 22 -1.04 8.26 16.10
N ILE A 23 -0.82 8.30 17.42
CA ILE A 23 0.52 8.15 18.01
C ILE A 23 1.13 6.74 17.81
N ASP A 24 0.32 5.75 17.41
CA ASP A 24 0.79 4.41 17.07
C ASP A 24 1.36 4.36 15.62
N ILE A 25 1.16 5.40 14.82
CA ILE A 25 1.67 5.55 13.45
C ILE A 25 3.10 6.08 13.47
N ASN A 26 4.03 5.19 13.76
CA ASN A 26 5.46 5.50 13.88
C ASN A 26 6.36 4.70 12.93
N ARG A 27 5.82 3.70 12.20
CA ARG A 27 6.58 2.81 11.30
C ARG A 27 5.79 2.46 10.01
N PRO A 28 5.73 3.36 9.01
CA PRO A 28 6.58 4.54 8.87
C PRO A 28 6.04 5.76 9.66
N SER A 29 6.83 6.83 9.73
CA SER A 29 6.40 8.10 10.34
C SER A 29 5.10 8.61 9.72
N PRO A 30 4.31 9.46 10.40
CA PRO A 30 3.02 9.91 9.87
C PRO A 30 3.07 10.52 8.46
N SER A 31 4.15 11.25 8.15
CA SER A 31 4.41 11.82 6.82
C SER A 31 4.80 10.81 5.73
N LYS A 32 4.96 9.54 6.08
CA LYS A 32 5.30 8.47 5.15
C LYS A 32 4.29 7.33 5.19
N ALA A 33 3.39 7.33 6.17
CA ALA A 33 2.34 6.32 6.34
C ALA A 33 1.12 6.69 5.50
N MET A 34 0.86 5.93 4.43
CA MET A 34 -0.33 6.17 3.62
C MET A 34 -1.61 5.76 4.39
N VAL A 35 -2.71 6.50 4.16
CA VAL A 35 -4.01 6.25 4.80
C VAL A 35 -5.15 6.08 3.80
N PHE A 36 -5.17 6.84 2.71
CA PHE A 36 -6.07 6.61 1.57
C PHE A 36 -5.29 6.56 0.27
N VAL A 37 -5.76 5.73 -0.65
CA VAL A 37 -5.24 5.59 -2.00
C VAL A 37 -6.39 5.42 -2.98
N HIS A 38 -6.23 5.97 -4.17
CA HIS A 38 -7.12 5.69 -5.30
C HIS A 38 -6.78 4.29 -5.86
N GLU A 39 -7.61 3.31 -5.57
CA GLU A 39 -7.49 1.96 -6.14
C GLU A 39 -7.83 1.95 -7.64
N ASN A 40 -7.25 1.00 -8.38
CA ASN A 40 -7.60 0.76 -9.77
C ASN A 40 -9.09 0.37 -9.91
N SER A 41 -9.80 1.01 -10.85
CA SER A 41 -11.24 0.78 -11.07
C SER A 41 -11.61 -0.67 -11.39
N ASN A 42 -10.68 -1.46 -11.92
CA ASN A 42 -10.91 -2.86 -12.24
C ASN A 42 -10.83 -3.80 -11.03
N THR A 43 -10.30 -3.32 -9.90
CA THR A 43 -10.03 -4.15 -8.71
C THR A 43 -10.78 -3.70 -7.46
N ILE A 44 -11.59 -2.64 -7.53
CA ILE A 44 -12.42 -2.17 -6.41
C ILE A 44 -13.38 -3.29 -5.99
N GLU A 45 -13.35 -3.64 -4.71
CA GLU A 45 -14.20 -4.71 -4.17
C GLU A 45 -14.73 -4.35 -2.77
N ASP A 46 -13.94 -4.58 -1.73
CA ASP A 46 -14.42 -4.70 -0.34
C ASP A 46 -14.30 -3.41 0.51
N GLY A 47 -13.91 -2.30 -0.11
CA GLY A 47 -13.74 -1.02 0.60
C GLY A 47 -12.49 -0.95 1.49
N TYR A 48 -11.51 -1.83 1.29
CA TYR A 48 -10.15 -1.71 1.85
C TYR A 48 -9.11 -1.89 0.75
N PHE A 49 -7.91 -1.35 0.98
CA PHE A 49 -6.75 -1.52 0.09
C PHE A 49 -5.65 -2.27 0.83
N ALA A 50 -5.20 -3.38 0.26
CA ALA A 50 -4.16 -4.22 0.84
C ALA A 50 -2.85 -4.15 0.06
N VAL A 51 -1.74 -4.16 0.80
CA VAL A 51 -0.38 -4.24 0.27
C VAL A 51 0.32 -5.41 0.94
N ASN A 52 0.85 -6.31 0.12
CA ASN A 52 1.73 -7.37 0.60
C ASN A 52 3.07 -6.78 1.03
N ALA A 53 3.33 -6.67 2.33
CA ALA A 53 4.55 -6.06 2.86
C ALA A 53 5.82 -6.90 2.64
N PHE A 54 5.69 -8.22 2.48
CA PHE A 54 6.82 -9.16 2.49
C PHE A 54 7.04 -9.93 1.17
N GLN A 55 6.12 -9.80 0.21
CA GLN A 55 6.17 -10.51 -1.06
C GLN A 55 6.28 -9.51 -2.21
N SER A 56 7.02 -9.85 -3.26
CA SER A 56 7.01 -9.06 -4.51
C SER A 56 5.73 -9.35 -5.31
N LYS A 57 4.60 -8.96 -4.74
CA LYS A 57 3.25 -9.19 -5.24
C LYS A 57 2.40 -7.96 -4.97
N TRP A 58 1.70 -7.48 -6.00
CA TRP A 58 0.64 -6.50 -5.85
C TRP A 58 -0.62 -7.23 -5.41
N GLN A 59 -1.21 -6.84 -4.28
CA GLN A 59 -2.49 -7.37 -3.86
C GLN A 59 -3.62 -6.55 -4.49
N ASN A 60 -3.73 -5.28 -4.10
CA ASN A 60 -4.54 -4.29 -4.82
C ASN A 60 -3.62 -3.35 -5.63
N PRO A 61 -3.80 -3.22 -6.95
CA PRO A 61 -3.08 -2.23 -7.74
C PRO A 61 -3.68 -0.83 -7.57
N PRO A 62 -2.86 0.23 -7.52
CA PRO A 62 -3.35 1.60 -7.49
C PRO A 62 -3.83 2.06 -8.87
N SER A 63 -4.65 3.11 -8.88
CA SER A 63 -5.11 3.76 -10.10
C SER A 63 -3.96 4.43 -10.85
N SER A 64 -4.09 4.46 -12.18
CA SER A 64 -3.18 5.18 -13.09
C SER A 64 -3.89 6.26 -13.90
N LEU A 65 -5.14 6.58 -13.53
CA LEU A 65 -6.03 7.46 -14.29
C LEU A 65 -5.54 8.93 -14.35
N HIS A 66 -4.63 9.34 -13.47
CA HIS A 66 -4.09 10.71 -13.44
C HIS A 66 -2.80 10.86 -14.28
N GLY A 67 -2.80 10.33 -15.51
CA GLY A 67 -1.66 10.44 -16.42
C GLY A 67 -0.48 9.58 -16.00
N ASN A 68 -0.72 8.27 -15.83
CA ASN A 68 0.25 7.31 -15.28
C ASN A 68 0.67 7.65 -13.85
N ALA A 69 -0.31 8.06 -13.04
CA ALA A 69 -0.10 8.39 -11.64
C ALA A 69 -1.31 8.01 -10.78
N GLY A 70 -1.03 7.73 -9.50
CA GLY A 70 -2.03 7.55 -8.46
C GLY A 70 -1.87 8.53 -7.32
N THR A 71 -2.99 8.78 -6.63
CA THR A 71 -3.07 9.76 -5.54
C THR A 71 -3.10 9.03 -4.21
N LEU A 72 -2.22 9.44 -3.30
CA LEU A 72 -2.12 8.91 -1.94
C LEU A 72 -2.22 10.07 -0.94
N SER A 73 -2.88 9.81 0.19
CA SER A 73 -2.84 10.70 1.35
C SER A 73 -2.10 10.02 2.49
N PHE A 74 -1.51 10.84 3.37
CA PHE A 74 -0.66 10.40 4.46
C PHE A 74 -1.24 10.76 5.81
N ALA A 75 -0.78 10.08 6.86
CA ALA A 75 -1.36 10.20 8.19
C ALA A 75 -1.21 11.61 8.79
N ASP A 76 -0.20 12.39 8.40
CA ASP A 76 -0.05 13.80 8.79
C ASP A 76 -0.97 14.78 8.03
N GLY A 77 -1.76 14.29 7.07
CA GLY A 77 -2.80 15.05 6.35
C GLY A 77 -2.40 15.58 4.97
N HIS A 78 -1.16 15.38 4.51
CA HIS A 78 -0.79 15.79 3.15
C HIS A 78 -1.19 14.74 2.10
N VAL A 79 -1.09 15.15 0.83
CA VAL A 79 -1.41 14.33 -0.35
C VAL A 79 -0.24 14.39 -1.32
N GLU A 80 0.12 13.25 -1.90
CA GLU A 80 1.09 13.16 -2.99
C GLU A 80 0.45 12.54 -4.24
N LEU A 81 0.92 13.01 -5.40
CA LEU A 81 0.66 12.38 -6.69
C LEU A 81 1.89 11.57 -7.10
N TRP A 82 1.75 10.25 -7.13
CA TRP A 82 2.84 9.32 -7.45
C TRP A 82 2.77 8.94 -8.92
N LYS A 83 3.74 9.41 -9.71
CA LYS A 83 3.94 8.91 -11.08
C LYS A 83 4.58 7.53 -11.05
N TRP A 84 4.04 6.61 -11.84
CA TRP A 84 4.53 5.25 -11.92
C TRP A 84 5.78 5.16 -12.80
N LEU A 85 6.80 4.48 -12.26
CA LEU A 85 8.06 4.27 -12.95
C LEU A 85 8.02 3.05 -13.85
N GLU A 86 7.25 2.02 -13.45
CA GLU A 86 7.14 0.79 -14.20
C GLU A 86 5.93 0.86 -15.15
N PRO A 87 6.12 0.68 -16.48
CA PRO A 87 5.02 0.67 -17.45
C PRO A 87 3.96 -0.40 -17.18
N GLU A 88 4.33 -1.44 -16.44
CA GLU A 88 3.46 -2.53 -16.03
C GLU A 88 2.47 -2.08 -14.94
N THR A 89 2.82 -1.10 -14.09
CA THR A 89 1.96 -0.61 -13.01
C THR A 89 0.62 -0.11 -13.54
N SER A 90 0.62 0.63 -14.65
CA SER A 90 -0.60 1.14 -15.27
C SER A 90 -1.41 0.13 -16.07
N LYS A 91 -0.87 -1.07 -16.28
CA LYS A 91 -1.51 -2.12 -17.07
C LYS A 91 -2.14 -3.21 -16.20
N ARG A 92 -1.98 -3.13 -14.87
CA ARG A 92 -2.60 -4.09 -13.95
C ARG A 92 -4.11 -3.91 -13.98
N ASP A 93 -4.83 -5.01 -14.12
CA ASP A 93 -6.28 -5.05 -14.27
C ASP A 93 -6.95 -6.09 -13.36
N THR A 94 -6.17 -6.78 -12.53
CA THR A 94 -6.63 -7.81 -11.61
C THR A 94 -5.82 -7.80 -10.30
N TRP A 95 -6.36 -8.45 -9.28
CA TRP A 95 -5.73 -8.60 -7.97
C TRP A 95 -4.54 -9.54 -8.02
N ASP A 96 -3.71 -9.51 -6.99
CA ASP A 96 -2.77 -10.59 -6.69
C ASP A 96 -1.74 -10.89 -7.80
N THR A 97 -1.35 -9.85 -8.53
CA THR A 97 -0.41 -9.97 -9.65
C THR A 97 1.04 -9.89 -9.18
N PRO A 98 1.98 -10.63 -9.82
CA PRO A 98 3.38 -10.56 -9.44
C PRO A 98 3.96 -9.17 -9.68
N GLY A 99 4.87 -8.74 -8.80
CA GLY A 99 5.71 -7.57 -9.03
C GLY A 99 6.60 -7.75 -10.26
N LYS A 100 7.00 -6.65 -10.87
CA LYS A 100 8.00 -6.67 -11.95
C LYS A 100 9.32 -7.31 -11.47
N LYS A 101 9.92 -8.12 -12.35
CA LYS A 101 11.25 -8.71 -12.14
C LYS A 101 12.34 -7.90 -12.88
N PRO A 102 13.57 -7.81 -12.36
CA PRO A 102 14.00 -8.33 -11.06
C PRO A 102 13.53 -7.48 -9.88
N VAL A 103 13.16 -6.22 -10.12
CA VAL A 103 12.76 -5.25 -9.12
C VAL A 103 11.56 -4.44 -9.62
N ASP A 104 10.58 -4.23 -8.75
CA ASP A 104 9.42 -3.36 -8.96
C ASP A 104 9.53 -2.16 -8.02
N ARG A 105 9.97 -1.01 -8.55
CA ARG A 105 10.22 0.18 -7.73
C ARG A 105 8.94 0.81 -7.20
N ASP A 106 7.85 0.73 -7.97
CA ASP A 106 6.56 1.25 -7.55
C ASP A 106 6.01 0.42 -6.39
N LEU A 107 6.11 -0.92 -6.48
CA LEU A 107 5.68 -1.82 -5.39
C LEU A 107 6.48 -1.58 -4.11
N ILE A 108 7.81 -1.50 -4.21
CA ILE A 108 8.67 -1.25 -3.05
C ILE A 108 8.31 0.09 -2.39
N ARG A 109 7.99 1.11 -3.19
CA ARG A 109 7.56 2.41 -2.67
C ARG A 109 6.25 2.29 -1.88
N PHE A 110 5.27 1.53 -2.39
CA PHE A 110 4.02 1.23 -1.67
C PHE A 110 4.23 0.46 -0.37
N GLN A 111 5.09 -0.56 -0.40
CA GLN A 111 5.43 -1.36 0.77
C GLN A 111 6.02 -0.48 1.88
N LYS A 112 6.97 0.40 1.53
CA LYS A 112 7.57 1.36 2.47
C LYS A 112 6.56 2.33 3.07
N ALA A 113 5.55 2.74 2.30
CA ALA A 113 4.47 3.61 2.80
C ALA A 113 3.43 2.87 3.67
N THR A 114 3.39 1.54 3.61
CA THR A 114 2.48 0.70 4.42
C THR A 114 3.14 0.28 5.74
N ALA A 115 4.36 -0.26 5.65
CA ALA A 115 5.09 -0.80 6.77
C ALA A 115 6.60 -0.66 6.55
N THR A 116 7.32 -0.23 7.58
CA THR A 116 8.79 -0.21 7.60
C THR A 116 9.29 -1.18 8.66
N LEU A 117 9.95 -2.24 8.20
CA LEU A 117 10.39 -3.35 9.05
C LEU A 117 11.80 -3.15 9.62
N THR A 118 12.55 -2.15 9.15
CA THR A 118 13.91 -1.86 9.62
C THR A 118 14.06 -0.40 10.03
N GLU A 119 14.81 -0.19 11.11
CA GLU A 119 15.34 1.13 11.48
C GLU A 119 16.45 1.47 10.48
N GLU A 120 16.25 2.53 9.71
CA GLU A 120 17.35 3.35 9.17
C GLU A 120 17.37 4.66 9.96
#